data_AF-A0A803M1M0-F1
#
_entry.id   AF-A0A803M1M0-F1
#
_cell.length_a   1.000
_cell.length_b   1.000
_cell.length_c   1.000
_cell.angle_alpha   90.00
_cell.angle_beta   90.00
_cell.angle_gamma   90.00
#
_symmetry.space_group_name_H-M   'P 1'
#
loop_
_entity.id
_entity.type
_entity.pdbx_description
1 polymer ?
#
loop_
_entity_poly.entity_id
_entity_poly.type
_entity_poly.pdbx_seq_one_letter_code
_entity_poly.pdbx_strand_id
1 'polypeptide(L)'
;MITEILSILPVKSLLRFRCVSKSWRELIDSKDFVNIHFSKSNSNGTVILLSRGSLHSFDFHHPERPATQLWFPVNTNKKEEDDFEDGYNLVGSCNGLVCFEGLCYYVVYNPATRTFKQLPKQKKRCKFRGYQLVRRRNMFGYDSIGDDYKVISFIEYEYTRDNIDKRKVKTQLYSMKANSWEIIQKPPWKFNLCHSRCVIVDNSLHWTGEKMMRSFDLNTRKYEEMRLPEEIGQEASRLAVLRGHLHVVTDSLDVWTLNKDGIEKSWSWLFRYSLVCPENTPSSFDVMLCPMPICGMKEIQGCTTKKEVDKINCYDLESQAIREVKIEGLPCEPLGFYAESWAESLVPLVD
;
A
#
# COMPACT_ATOMS: atom_id res chain seq x y z
N MET A 1 19.58 26.01 12.00
CA MET A 1 19.72 26.79 10.74
C MET A 1 19.94 25.93 9.49
N ILE A 2 21.12 25.33 9.23
CA ILE A 2 21.33 24.55 7.97
C ILE A 2 20.36 23.36 7.86
N THR A 3 20.20 22.57 8.92
CA THR A 3 19.26 21.44 8.98
C THR A 3 17.83 21.87 8.63
N GLU A 4 17.39 23.02 9.14
CA GLU A 4 16.04 23.54 8.89
C GLU A 4 15.86 23.95 7.43
N ILE A 5 16.85 24.66 6.86
CA ILE A 5 16.84 25.06 5.45
C ILE A 5 16.83 23.83 4.54
N LEU A 6 17.67 22.84 4.82
CA LEU A 6 17.72 21.62 4.00
C LEU A 6 16.44 20.79 4.14
N SER A 7 15.84 20.75 5.33
CA SER A 7 14.65 19.92 5.59
C SER A 7 13.39 20.33 4.82
N ILE A 8 13.37 21.50 4.18
CA ILE A 8 12.25 21.97 3.34
C ILE A 8 12.52 21.83 1.83
N LEU A 9 13.70 21.34 1.44
CA LEU A 9 14.06 21.21 0.04
C LEU A 9 13.54 19.88 -0.56
N PRO A 10 13.26 19.85 -1.88
CA PRO A 10 12.91 18.61 -2.57
C PRO A 10 14.02 17.55 -2.48
N VAL A 11 13.65 16.26 -2.47
CA VAL A 11 14.61 15.14 -2.36
C VAL A 11 15.67 15.23 -3.45
N LYS A 12 15.27 15.55 -4.69
CA LYS A 12 16.19 15.71 -5.82
C LYS A 12 17.30 16.76 -5.57
N SER A 13 16.97 17.86 -4.90
CA SER A 13 17.95 18.90 -4.55
C SER A 13 18.91 18.41 -3.47
N LEU A 14 18.36 17.74 -2.44
CA LEU A 14 19.15 17.17 -1.35
C LEU A 14 20.14 16.11 -1.85
N LEU A 15 19.73 15.26 -2.78
CA LEU A 15 20.62 14.28 -3.41
C LEU A 15 21.80 14.94 -4.14
N ARG A 16 21.61 16.10 -4.77
CA ARG A 16 22.71 16.87 -5.39
C ARG A 16 23.60 17.51 -4.33
N PHE A 17 23.02 17.96 -3.22
CA PHE A 17 23.72 18.61 -2.12
C PHE A 17 24.60 17.68 -1.30
N ARG A 18 24.40 16.36 -1.40
CA ARG A 18 25.36 15.34 -0.90
C ARG A 18 26.76 15.51 -1.50
N CYS A 19 26.89 16.14 -2.67
CA CYS A 19 28.18 16.37 -3.33
C CYS A 19 28.90 17.64 -2.86
N VAL A 20 28.26 18.51 -2.06
CA VAL A 20 28.85 19.79 -1.63
C VAL A 20 29.97 19.58 -0.61
N SER A 21 29.77 18.72 0.39
CA SER A 21 30.79 18.37 1.38
C SER A 21 30.45 17.05 2.07
N LYS A 22 31.45 16.44 2.73
CA LYS A 22 31.25 15.22 3.55
C LYS A 22 30.24 15.45 4.67
N SER A 23 30.33 16.58 5.38
CA SER A 23 29.41 16.92 6.48
C SER A 23 27.97 17.07 6.00
N TRP A 24 27.75 17.63 4.81
CA TRP A 24 26.41 17.72 4.23
C TRP A 24 25.85 16.36 3.84
N ARG A 25 26.68 15.50 3.25
CA ARG A 25 26.29 14.12 2.96
C ARG A 25 25.92 13.35 4.23
N GLU A 26 26.75 13.43 5.27
CA GLU A 26 26.49 12.78 6.57
C GLU A 26 25.20 13.29 7.21
N LEU A 27 24.95 14.61 7.16
CA LEU A 27 23.70 15.18 7.65
C LEU A 27 22.50 14.65 6.87
N ILE A 28 22.53 14.71 5.54
CA ILE A 28 21.41 14.32 4.66
C ILE A 28 21.12 12.81 4.77
N ASP A 29 22.17 12.00 4.91
CA ASP A 29 22.06 10.53 5.04
C ASP A 29 21.70 10.09 6.47
N SER A 30 21.73 11.01 7.45
CA SER A 30 21.41 10.69 8.84
C SER A 30 19.94 10.37 9.04
N LYS A 31 19.66 9.36 9.88
CA LYS A 31 18.29 8.92 10.18
C LYS A 31 17.42 10.06 10.74
N ASP A 32 17.99 10.90 11.60
CA ASP A 32 17.27 12.04 12.19
C ASP A 32 16.87 13.05 11.12
N PHE A 33 17.76 13.38 10.18
CA PHE A 33 17.43 14.26 9.08
C PHE A 33 16.38 13.66 8.15
N VAL A 34 16.49 12.37 7.83
CA VAL A 34 15.48 11.66 7.01
C VAL A 34 14.10 11.74 7.67
N ASN A 35 14.01 11.51 8.98
CA ASN A 35 12.75 11.60 9.71
C ASN A 35 12.21 13.04 9.77
N ILE A 36 13.06 14.03 10.03
CA ILE A 36 12.67 15.45 10.03
C ILE A 36 12.17 15.87 8.64
N HIS A 37 12.91 15.52 7.59
CA HIS A 37 12.54 15.82 6.20
C HIS A 37 11.23 15.14 5.83
N PHE A 38 11.05 13.86 6.14
CA PHE A 38 9.82 13.12 5.85
C PHE A 38 8.62 13.66 6.63
N SER A 39 8.80 14.06 7.89
CA SER A 39 7.71 14.68 8.67
C SER A 39 7.26 16.04 8.11
N LYS A 40 8.15 16.73 7.38
CA LYS A 40 7.88 17.99 6.68
C LYS A 40 7.45 17.79 5.24
N SER A 41 7.74 16.63 4.64
CA SER A 41 7.15 16.23 3.37
C SER A 41 5.68 15.95 3.65
N ASN A 42 4.85 16.98 3.55
CA ASN A 42 3.43 16.77 3.38
C ASN A 42 3.27 15.81 2.19
N SER A 43 2.40 14.81 2.32
CA SER A 43 1.98 13.99 1.19
C SER A 43 1.27 14.91 0.18
N ASN A 44 2.07 15.56 -0.66
CA ASN A 44 1.72 16.67 -1.53
C ASN A 44 0.90 16.21 -2.72
N GLY A 45 -0.30 15.66 -2.54
CA GLY A 45 -1.08 15.28 -3.71
C GLY A 45 -0.60 13.98 -4.35
N THR A 46 0.57 13.45 -3.99
CA THR A 46 1.26 12.51 -4.87
C THR A 46 0.82 11.07 -4.62
N VAL A 47 0.54 10.38 -5.71
CA VAL A 47 0.16 8.96 -5.73
C VAL A 47 1.06 8.24 -6.71
N ILE A 48 1.44 7.02 -6.34
CA ILE A 48 2.12 6.09 -7.22
C ILE A 48 1.09 5.20 -7.89
N LEU A 49 1.19 5.09 -9.21
CA LEU A 49 0.31 4.32 -10.07
C LEU A 49 1.10 3.19 -10.73
N LEU A 50 0.63 1.96 -10.62
CA LEU A 50 1.21 0.80 -11.29
C LEU A 50 0.22 0.26 -12.33
N SER A 51 0.62 0.31 -13.60
CA SER A 51 -0.17 -0.22 -14.73
C SER A 51 0.72 -1.09 -15.61
N ARG A 52 0.39 -2.38 -15.75
CA ARG A 52 1.12 -3.38 -16.57
C ARG A 52 2.65 -3.35 -16.43
N GLY A 53 3.14 -3.18 -15.20
CA GLY A 53 4.57 -3.13 -14.90
C GLY A 53 5.26 -1.79 -15.18
N SER A 54 4.51 -0.77 -15.61
CA SER A 54 4.98 0.62 -15.69
C SER A 54 4.54 1.40 -14.45
N LEU A 55 5.52 2.02 -13.80
CA LEU A 55 5.31 2.83 -12.60
C LEU A 55 5.22 4.31 -12.97
N HIS A 56 4.23 5.01 -12.41
CA HIS A 56 4.05 6.44 -12.61
C HIS A 56 3.81 7.14 -11.28
N SER A 57 4.15 8.42 -11.22
CA SER A 57 3.67 9.33 -10.17
C SER A 57 2.68 10.32 -10.75
N PHE A 58 1.62 10.60 -10.02
CA PHE A 58 0.64 11.62 -10.36
C PHE A 58 0.44 12.57 -9.17
N ASP A 59 0.50 13.88 -9.45
CA ASP A 59 0.28 14.93 -8.46
C ASP A 59 -1.17 15.41 -8.53
N PHE A 60 -1.98 14.98 -7.58
CA PHE A 60 -3.38 15.34 -7.50
C PHE A 60 -3.63 16.82 -7.17
N HIS A 61 -2.65 17.58 -6.65
CA HIS A 61 -2.83 19.03 -6.49
C HIS A 61 -2.76 19.78 -7.82
N HIS A 62 -2.12 19.17 -8.81
CA HIS A 62 -1.95 19.71 -10.16
C HIS A 62 -2.46 18.68 -11.18
N PRO A 63 -3.76 18.32 -11.15
CA PRO A 63 -4.31 17.26 -11.98
C PRO A 63 -4.24 17.56 -13.49
N GLU A 64 -4.01 18.82 -13.86
CA GLU A 64 -3.70 19.25 -15.22
C GLU A 64 -2.33 18.78 -15.72
N ARG A 65 -1.44 18.34 -14.83
CA ARG A 65 -0.13 17.80 -15.21
C ARG A 65 -0.26 16.31 -15.53
N PRO A 66 0.35 15.83 -16.63
CA PRO A 66 0.35 14.41 -16.92
C PRO A 66 1.11 13.61 -15.85
N ALA A 67 0.68 12.37 -15.65
CA ALA A 67 1.42 11.40 -14.86
C ALA A 67 2.85 11.25 -15.41
N THR A 68 3.81 11.27 -14.50
CA THR A 68 5.22 11.14 -14.84
C THR A 68 5.61 9.68 -14.74
N GLN A 69 6.09 9.08 -15.83
CA GLN A 69 6.65 7.74 -15.79
C GLN A 69 7.93 7.74 -14.94
N LEU A 70 7.96 6.84 -13.97
CA LEU A 70 9.09 6.64 -13.08
C LEU A 70 9.94 5.49 -13.61
N TRP A 71 11.25 5.60 -13.40
CA TRP A 71 12.12 4.44 -13.60
C TRP A 71 11.72 3.35 -12.62
N PHE A 72 11.58 2.13 -13.13
CA PHE A 72 11.23 0.96 -12.35
C PHE A 72 12.41 -0.03 -12.40
N PRO A 73 12.94 -0.47 -11.25
CA PRO A 73 14.20 -1.25 -11.19
C PRO A 73 14.13 -2.65 -11.78
N VAL A 74 12.98 -3.07 -12.31
CA VAL A 74 12.81 -4.43 -12.80
C VAL A 74 12.67 -4.44 -14.32
N ASN A 75 13.55 -5.23 -14.95
CA ASN A 75 13.68 -5.30 -16.39
C ASN A 75 12.44 -5.97 -17.02
N THR A 76 11.47 -5.18 -17.46
CA THR A 76 10.31 -5.63 -18.23
C THR A 76 10.69 -6.23 -19.59
N ASN A 77 11.95 -6.05 -20.03
CA ASN A 77 12.42 -6.53 -21.34
C ASN A 77 13.03 -7.94 -21.32
N LYS A 78 13.04 -8.63 -20.18
CA LYS A 78 13.37 -10.06 -20.16
C LYS A 78 12.18 -10.87 -20.66
N LYS A 79 12.16 -11.10 -21.98
CA LYS A 79 11.44 -12.21 -22.62
C LYS A 79 12.06 -13.55 -22.20
N GLU A 80 11.99 -13.90 -20.91
CA GLU A 80 12.10 -15.31 -20.54
C GLU A 80 10.70 -15.89 -20.80
N GLU A 81 10.62 -16.74 -21.84
CA GLU A 81 9.42 -17.16 -22.59
C GLU A 81 8.34 -17.94 -21.82
N ASP A 82 8.22 -17.79 -20.49
CA ASP A 82 7.14 -18.44 -19.72
C ASP A 82 6.69 -17.65 -18.44
N ASP A 83 7.27 -16.47 -18.15
CA ASP A 83 7.12 -15.85 -16.81
C ASP A 83 6.25 -14.57 -16.75
N PHE A 84 5.64 -14.11 -17.85
CA PHE A 84 4.93 -12.82 -17.89
C PHE A 84 3.54 -12.88 -18.55
N GLU A 85 2.61 -13.60 -17.93
CA GLU A 85 1.18 -13.21 -18.02
C GLU A 85 0.73 -12.40 -16.80
N ASP A 86 1.32 -12.63 -15.62
CA ASP A 86 1.02 -11.86 -14.40
C ASP A 86 2.18 -10.90 -14.06
N GLY A 87 1.94 -9.60 -14.27
CA GLY A 87 2.89 -8.54 -13.97
C GLY A 87 3.22 -8.38 -12.48
N TYR A 88 3.91 -7.30 -12.14
CA TYR A 88 4.21 -6.95 -10.76
C TYR A 88 2.93 -6.55 -10.01
N ASN A 89 2.81 -7.00 -8.77
CA ASN A 89 1.78 -6.54 -7.85
C ASN A 89 2.36 -5.53 -6.87
N LEU A 90 1.62 -4.45 -6.63
CA LEU A 90 1.93 -3.48 -5.61
C LEU A 90 1.52 -4.04 -4.24
N VAL A 91 2.48 -4.29 -3.37
CA VAL A 91 2.24 -4.80 -2.01
C VAL A 91 1.79 -3.69 -1.07
N GLY A 92 2.33 -2.48 -1.28
CA GLY A 92 1.99 -1.28 -0.51
C GLY A 92 3.13 -0.27 -0.47
N SER A 93 2.86 0.90 0.10
CA SER A 93 3.86 1.95 0.35
C SER A 93 4.01 2.22 1.85
N CYS A 94 5.21 2.64 2.27
CA CYS A 94 5.47 3.04 3.65
C CYS A 94 6.71 3.94 3.71
N ASN A 95 6.63 5.11 4.36
CA ASN A 95 7.74 6.06 4.51
C ASN A 95 8.44 6.43 3.18
N GLY A 96 7.65 6.59 2.11
CA GLY A 96 8.15 6.85 0.75
C GLY A 96 8.83 5.66 0.05
N LEU A 97 8.92 4.51 0.70
CA LEU A 97 9.28 3.25 0.07
C LEU A 97 8.05 2.59 -0.52
N VAL A 98 8.25 1.84 -1.60
CA VAL A 98 7.21 1.07 -2.29
C VAL A 98 7.67 -0.38 -2.40
N CYS A 99 6.81 -1.33 -1.99
CA CYS A 99 7.11 -2.75 -2.09
C CYS A 99 6.33 -3.40 -3.23
N PHE A 100 7.05 -4.16 -4.05
CA PHE A 100 6.51 -4.92 -5.18
C PHE A 100 6.76 -6.40 -4.98
N GLU A 101 5.84 -7.17 -5.54
CA GLU A 101 5.92 -8.61 -5.65
C GLU A 101 5.91 -9.00 -7.13
N GLY A 102 6.80 -9.92 -7.50
CA GLY A 102 6.65 -10.76 -8.68
C GLY A 102 6.45 -12.23 -8.28
N LEU A 103 6.34 -13.14 -9.25
CA LEU A 103 6.09 -14.56 -9.02
C LEU A 103 7.01 -15.19 -7.94
N CYS A 104 8.30 -14.87 -8.00
CA CYS A 104 9.33 -15.52 -7.18
C CYS A 104 10.24 -14.58 -6.38
N TYR A 105 9.94 -13.28 -6.32
CA TYR A 105 10.79 -12.30 -5.65
C TYR A 105 10.00 -11.08 -5.21
N TYR A 106 10.59 -10.32 -4.30
CA TYR A 106 10.07 -9.05 -3.82
C TYR A 106 11.13 -7.98 -4.04
N VAL A 107 10.69 -6.76 -4.31
CA VAL A 107 11.56 -5.59 -4.44
C VAL A 107 11.00 -4.49 -3.56
N VAL A 108 11.82 -3.92 -2.69
CA VAL A 108 11.52 -2.65 -2.05
C VAL A 108 12.25 -1.57 -2.83
N TYR A 109 11.56 -0.50 -3.18
CA TYR A 109 12.05 0.54 -4.07
C TYR A 109 11.78 1.92 -3.46
N ASN A 110 12.76 2.82 -3.56
CA ASN A 110 12.57 4.24 -3.28
C ASN A 110 12.60 5.01 -4.62
N PRO A 111 11.43 5.43 -5.14
CA PRO A 111 11.37 6.15 -6.41
C PRO A 111 12.08 7.50 -6.40
N ALA A 112 12.14 8.19 -5.26
CA ALA A 112 12.75 9.50 -5.14
C ALA A 112 14.29 9.44 -5.21
N THR A 113 14.88 8.39 -4.62
CA THR A 113 16.34 8.17 -4.65
C THR A 113 16.79 7.24 -5.77
N ARG A 114 15.85 6.57 -6.46
CA ARG A 114 16.11 5.54 -7.48
C ARG A 114 16.95 4.38 -6.98
N THR A 115 16.86 4.08 -5.68
CA THR A 115 17.53 2.94 -5.05
C THR A 115 16.51 1.85 -4.81
N PHE A 116 16.91 0.59 -4.91
CA PHE A 116 16.06 -0.56 -4.66
C PHE A 116 16.84 -1.64 -3.92
N LYS A 117 16.12 -2.51 -3.22
CA LYS A 117 16.64 -3.72 -2.60
C LYS A 117 15.79 -4.90 -3.03
N GLN A 118 16.41 -5.87 -3.69
CA GLN A 118 15.75 -7.14 -3.98
C GLN A 118 15.81 -8.03 -2.74
N LEU A 119 14.65 -8.50 -2.28
CA LEU A 119 14.61 -9.36 -1.10
C LEU A 119 15.09 -10.78 -1.45
N PRO A 120 15.73 -11.49 -0.52
CA PRO A 120 16.16 -12.87 -0.72
C PRO A 120 15.01 -13.75 -1.22
N LYS A 121 15.29 -14.57 -2.25
CA LYS A 121 14.32 -15.52 -2.78
C LYS A 121 13.85 -16.47 -1.68
N GLN A 122 12.53 -16.70 -1.63
CA GLN A 122 11.98 -17.74 -0.78
C GLN A 122 12.52 -19.11 -1.22
N LYS A 123 13.07 -19.89 -0.28
CA LYS A 123 13.61 -21.22 -0.60
C LYS A 123 12.49 -22.09 -1.17
N LYS A 124 12.74 -22.80 -2.30
CA LYS A 124 11.77 -23.76 -2.89
C LYS A 124 11.29 -24.84 -1.89
N ARG A 125 12.09 -25.13 -0.85
CA ARG A 125 11.75 -26.00 0.28
C ARG A 125 10.57 -25.52 1.14
N CYS A 126 10.05 -24.31 0.89
CA CYS A 126 8.85 -23.80 1.54
C CYS A 126 7.56 -24.42 1.01
N LYS A 127 7.58 -25.22 -0.07
CA LYS A 127 6.39 -25.93 -0.57
C LYS A 127 6.09 -27.19 0.25
N PHE A 128 4.81 -27.51 0.47
CA PHE A 128 4.43 -28.82 0.99
C PHE A 128 4.46 -29.85 -0.15
N ARG A 129 5.02 -31.05 0.09
CA ARG A 129 5.07 -32.10 -0.95
C ARG A 129 3.66 -32.47 -1.40
N GLY A 130 3.40 -32.41 -2.70
CA GLY A 130 2.07 -32.67 -3.27
C GLY A 130 1.08 -31.51 -3.17
N TYR A 131 1.54 -30.32 -2.76
CA TYR A 131 0.70 -29.12 -2.74
C TYR A 131 1.21 -28.08 -3.74
N GLN A 132 0.28 -27.34 -4.34
CA GLN A 132 0.54 -26.18 -5.19
C GLN A 132 0.15 -24.90 -4.45
N LEU A 133 0.84 -23.80 -4.75
CA LEU A 133 0.48 -22.48 -4.23
C LEU A 133 -0.76 -22.04 -5.00
N VAL A 134 -1.82 -21.68 -4.28
CA VAL A 134 -3.09 -21.25 -4.89
C VAL A 134 -3.39 -19.79 -4.63
N ARG A 135 -3.04 -19.30 -3.44
CA ARG A 135 -3.21 -17.89 -3.09
C ARG A 135 -2.04 -17.39 -2.28
N ARG A 136 -1.74 -16.12 -2.45
CA ARG A 136 -0.76 -15.40 -1.64
C ARG A 136 -1.26 -14.00 -1.37
N ARG A 137 -1.06 -13.53 -0.15
CA ARG A 137 -1.27 -12.13 0.23
C ARG A 137 -0.05 -11.61 0.92
N ASN A 138 0.43 -10.47 0.46
CA ASN A 138 1.57 -9.80 1.06
C ASN A 138 1.16 -8.45 1.58
N MET A 139 1.87 -8.00 2.61
CA MET A 139 1.68 -6.67 3.18
C MET A 139 3.03 -6.13 3.58
N PHE A 140 3.22 -4.82 3.39
CA PHE A 140 4.47 -4.12 3.67
C PHE A 140 4.22 -3.03 4.71
N GLY A 141 5.15 -2.89 5.65
CA GLY A 141 5.03 -1.89 6.71
C GLY A 141 6.34 -1.66 7.45
N TYR A 142 6.36 -0.57 8.22
CA TYR A 142 7.47 -0.20 9.08
C TYR A 142 7.11 -0.46 10.54
N ASP A 143 7.90 -1.31 11.19
CA ASP A 143 7.90 -1.50 12.63
C ASP A 143 8.62 -0.30 13.27
N SER A 144 7.87 0.69 13.77
CA SER A 144 8.44 1.90 14.37
C SER A 144 9.14 1.64 15.71
N ILE A 145 8.78 0.54 16.40
CA ILE A 145 9.39 0.15 17.67
C ILE A 145 10.70 -0.61 17.43
N GLY A 146 10.66 -1.61 16.53
CA GLY A 146 11.84 -2.36 16.10
C GLY A 146 12.73 -1.61 15.11
N ASP A 147 12.25 -0.47 14.61
CA ASP A 147 12.86 0.34 13.56
C ASP A 147 13.20 -0.50 12.32
N ASP A 148 12.25 -1.29 11.82
CA ASP A 148 12.50 -2.28 10.77
C ASP A 148 11.41 -2.29 9.72
N TYR A 149 11.79 -2.37 8.47
CA TYR A 149 10.83 -2.60 7.39
C TYR A 149 10.56 -4.09 7.28
N LYS A 150 9.28 -4.45 7.25
CA LYS A 150 8.84 -5.84 7.26
C LYS A 150 7.87 -6.12 6.12
N VAL A 151 7.97 -7.34 5.58
CA VAL A 151 6.98 -7.88 4.65
C VAL A 151 6.39 -9.13 5.27
N ILE A 152 5.08 -9.14 5.51
CA ILE A 152 4.37 -10.36 5.89
C ILE A 152 3.78 -10.99 4.64
N SER A 153 3.91 -12.30 4.53
CA SER A 153 3.36 -13.12 3.44
C SER A 153 2.51 -14.23 4.02
N PHE A 154 1.24 -14.25 3.62
CA PHE A 154 0.33 -15.35 3.89
C PHE A 154 0.17 -16.17 2.62
N ILE A 155 0.48 -17.47 2.69
CA ILE A 155 0.54 -18.36 1.53
C ILE A 155 -0.39 -19.54 1.76
N GLU A 156 -1.39 -19.68 0.90
CA GLU A 156 -2.31 -20.81 0.86
C GLU A 156 -1.85 -21.83 -0.19
N TYR A 157 -1.84 -23.09 0.22
CA TYR A 157 -1.45 -24.23 -0.59
C TYR A 157 -2.60 -25.24 -0.64
N GLU A 158 -2.87 -25.78 -1.83
CA GLU A 158 -3.89 -26.82 -2.05
C GLU A 158 -3.22 -28.14 -2.47
N TYR A 159 -3.74 -29.25 -1.96
CA TYR A 159 -3.23 -30.59 -2.26
C TYR A 159 -3.76 -31.10 -3.61
N THR A 160 -2.89 -31.63 -4.46
CA THR A 160 -3.20 -31.79 -5.89
C THR A 160 -3.36 -33.22 -6.36
N ARG A 161 -3.30 -34.22 -5.47
CA ARG A 161 -3.26 -35.63 -5.89
C ARG A 161 -4.58 -36.38 -5.81
N ASP A 162 -5.51 -35.98 -4.94
CA ASP A 162 -6.64 -36.86 -4.57
C ASP A 162 -8.06 -36.23 -4.61
N ASN A 163 -8.31 -35.09 -5.27
CA ASN A 163 -9.61 -34.37 -5.21
C ASN A 163 -10.14 -34.11 -3.77
N ILE A 164 -9.26 -34.19 -2.76
CA ILE A 164 -9.58 -33.86 -1.38
C ILE A 164 -9.19 -32.39 -1.18
N ASP A 165 -10.16 -31.54 -0.80
CA ASP A 165 -9.92 -30.15 -0.42
C ASP A 165 -9.11 -30.08 0.88
N LYS A 166 -7.79 -30.26 0.75
CA LYS A 166 -6.81 -30.12 1.83
C LYS A 166 -6.01 -28.87 1.58
N ARG A 167 -6.31 -27.82 2.36
CA ARG A 167 -5.59 -26.56 2.33
C ARG A 167 -4.60 -26.45 3.48
N LYS A 168 -3.45 -25.85 3.21
CA LYS A 168 -2.46 -25.50 4.21
C LYS A 168 -2.05 -24.05 4.05
N VAL A 169 -1.86 -23.39 5.19
CA VAL A 169 -1.45 -22.00 5.24
C VAL A 169 -0.08 -21.91 5.89
N LYS A 170 0.79 -21.09 5.31
CA LYS A 170 2.03 -20.65 5.91
C LYS A 170 2.00 -19.14 6.04
N THR A 171 2.50 -18.66 7.17
CA THR A 171 2.82 -17.24 7.33
C THR A 171 4.32 -17.06 7.40
N GLN A 172 4.83 -16.09 6.66
CA GLN A 172 6.23 -15.71 6.65
C GLN A 172 6.36 -14.23 6.96
N LEU A 173 7.40 -13.88 7.69
CA LEU A 173 7.76 -12.50 7.98
C LEU A 173 9.18 -12.28 7.48
N TYR A 174 9.36 -11.25 6.67
CA TYR A 174 10.66 -10.75 6.29
C TYR A 174 11.03 -9.58 7.19
N SER A 175 12.28 -9.55 7.63
CA SER A 175 12.90 -8.41 8.30
C SER A 175 13.97 -7.84 7.38
N MET A 176 13.90 -6.53 7.10
CA MET A 176 14.91 -5.85 6.30
C MET A 176 16.23 -5.74 7.05
N LYS A 177 16.19 -5.45 8.36
CA LYS A 177 17.36 -5.46 9.25
C LYS A 177 18.07 -6.82 9.28
N ALA A 178 17.33 -7.92 9.41
CA ALA A 178 17.91 -9.26 9.43
C ALA A 178 18.18 -9.84 8.04
N ASN A 179 17.75 -9.15 6.97
CA ASN A 179 17.81 -9.59 5.59
C ASN A 179 17.40 -11.06 5.39
N SER A 180 16.33 -11.49 6.05
CA SER A 180 15.93 -12.90 6.06
C SER A 180 14.44 -13.07 6.29
N TRP A 181 13.94 -14.20 5.77
CA TRP A 181 12.58 -14.67 5.98
C TRP A 181 12.54 -15.65 7.15
N GLU A 182 11.60 -15.44 8.07
CA GLU A 182 11.24 -16.38 9.11
C GLU A 182 9.82 -16.91 8.90
N ILE A 183 9.57 -18.15 9.32
CA ILE A 183 8.21 -18.70 9.39
C ILE A 183 7.67 -18.35 10.76
N ILE A 184 6.52 -17.66 10.79
CA ILE A 184 5.86 -17.27 12.03
C ILE A 184 4.58 -18.06 12.24
N GLN A 185 4.00 -17.91 13.44
CA GLN A 185 2.72 -18.52 13.77
C GLN A 185 1.65 -18.09 12.75
N LYS A 186 0.82 -19.04 12.33
CA LYS A 186 -0.34 -18.74 11.49
C LYS A 186 -1.41 -17.99 12.30
N PRO A 187 -2.29 -17.22 11.66
CA PRO A 187 -3.43 -16.64 12.34
C PRO A 187 -4.27 -17.70 13.07
N PRO A 188 -4.86 -17.37 14.24
CA PRO A 188 -5.66 -18.33 15.01
C PRO A 188 -7.03 -18.64 14.38
N TRP A 189 -7.47 -17.85 13.40
CA TRP A 189 -8.73 -18.01 12.68
C TRP A 189 -8.59 -18.81 11.38
N LYS A 190 -9.73 -19.24 10.82
CA LYS A 190 -9.78 -19.83 9.48
C LYS A 190 -9.30 -18.81 8.45
N PHE A 191 -8.39 -19.27 7.60
CA PHE A 191 -7.81 -18.43 6.57
C PHE A 191 -8.86 -18.12 5.51
N ASN A 192 -9.29 -16.86 5.50
CA ASN A 192 -10.14 -16.30 4.47
C ASN A 192 -9.60 -14.90 4.21
N LEU A 193 -8.82 -14.78 3.15
CA LEU A 193 -8.27 -13.49 2.72
C LEU A 193 -9.32 -12.81 1.86
N CYS A 194 -9.79 -11.64 2.28
CA CYS A 194 -10.45 -10.75 1.35
C CYS A 194 -9.41 -10.12 0.41
N HIS A 195 -9.87 -9.71 -0.77
CA HIS A 195 -9.06 -9.00 -1.75
C HIS A 195 -8.73 -7.56 -1.31
N SER A 196 -9.28 -7.09 -0.19
CA SER A 196 -9.11 -5.74 0.34
C SER A 196 -7.64 -5.36 0.54
N ARG A 197 -7.29 -4.12 0.18
CA ARG A 197 -5.97 -3.53 0.47
C ARG A 197 -5.67 -3.50 1.97
N CYS A 198 -4.38 -3.51 2.28
CA CYS A 198 -3.87 -3.55 3.65
C CYS A 198 -3.32 -2.17 4.00
N VAL A 199 -3.54 -1.74 5.23
CA VAL A 199 -3.07 -0.43 5.70
C VAL A 199 -2.28 -0.58 6.99
N ILE A 200 -1.37 0.35 7.27
CA ILE A 200 -0.60 0.37 8.51
C ILE A 200 -1.07 1.50 9.42
N VAL A 201 -1.43 1.17 10.66
CA VAL A 201 -1.82 2.11 11.71
C VAL A 201 -1.35 1.56 13.05
N ASP A 202 -0.75 2.41 13.88
CA ASP A 202 -0.25 2.06 15.22
C ASP A 202 0.62 0.80 15.23
N ASN A 203 1.64 0.79 14.36
CA ASN A 203 2.59 -0.31 14.22
C ASN A 203 2.00 -1.67 13.81
N SER A 204 0.71 -1.69 13.43
CA SER A 204 -0.03 -2.87 13.05
C SER A 204 -0.47 -2.79 11.61
N LEU A 205 -0.34 -3.90 10.90
CA LEU A 205 -0.93 -4.10 9.58
C LEU A 205 -2.39 -4.50 9.75
N HIS A 206 -3.31 -3.81 9.08
CA HIS A 206 -4.74 -4.05 9.13
C HIS A 206 -5.26 -4.45 7.75
N TRP A 207 -6.24 -5.36 7.72
CA TRP A 207 -6.96 -5.76 6.52
C TRP A 207 -8.39 -6.18 6.88
N THR A 208 -9.31 -6.10 5.92
CA THR A 208 -10.65 -6.63 6.13
C THR A 208 -10.70 -8.13 5.83
N GLY A 209 -11.53 -8.82 6.58
CA GLY A 209 -12.14 -10.10 6.30
C GLY A 209 -13.66 -9.89 6.27
N GLU A 210 -14.42 -10.85 5.75
CA GLU A 210 -15.88 -10.75 5.54
C GLU A 210 -16.64 -9.86 6.54
N LYS A 211 -16.68 -10.24 7.82
CA LYS A 211 -17.32 -9.48 8.91
C LYS A 211 -16.35 -9.00 9.98
N MET A 212 -15.05 -9.09 9.68
CA MET A 212 -14.01 -8.91 10.68
C MET A 212 -12.92 -8.00 10.12
N MET A 213 -12.56 -6.97 10.84
CA MET A 213 -11.27 -6.32 10.67
C MET A 213 -10.22 -7.16 11.41
N ARG A 214 -9.08 -7.39 10.77
CA ARG A 214 -7.97 -8.14 11.35
C ARG A 214 -6.72 -7.30 11.36
N SER A 215 -5.86 -7.56 12.34
CA SER A 215 -4.57 -6.92 12.42
C SER A 215 -3.45 -7.88 12.79
N PHE A 216 -2.24 -7.45 12.45
CA PHE A 216 -1.00 -8.07 12.89
C PHE A 216 -0.04 -6.98 13.36
N ASP A 217 0.30 -7.00 14.64
CA ASP A 217 1.25 -6.06 15.22
C ASP A 217 2.68 -6.45 14.85
N LEU A 218 3.41 -5.54 14.21
CA LEU A 218 4.74 -5.82 13.65
C LEU A 218 5.80 -6.07 14.73
N ASN A 219 5.61 -5.56 15.94
CA ASN A 219 6.57 -5.65 17.03
C ASN A 219 6.32 -6.89 17.90
N THR A 220 5.13 -6.97 18.49
CA THR A 220 4.68 -8.04 19.39
C THR A 220 4.33 -9.32 18.63
N ARG A 221 4.16 -9.24 17.30
CA ARG A 221 3.79 -10.37 16.41
C ARG A 221 2.46 -11.01 16.78
N LYS A 222 1.56 -10.23 17.38
CA LYS A 222 0.24 -10.68 17.80
C LYS A 222 -0.79 -10.41 16.71
N TYR A 223 -1.73 -11.33 16.61
CA TYR A 223 -2.89 -11.24 15.77
C TYR A 223 -4.07 -10.73 16.59
N GLU A 224 -4.81 -9.77 16.07
CA GLU A 224 -6.09 -9.36 16.64
C GLU A 224 -7.18 -9.43 15.57
N GLU A 225 -8.41 -9.68 16.01
CA GLU A 225 -9.59 -9.55 15.16
C GLU A 225 -10.67 -8.77 15.90
N MET A 226 -11.47 -8.06 15.12
CA MET A 226 -12.52 -7.18 15.61
C MET A 226 -13.69 -7.24 14.64
N ARG A 227 -14.91 -7.27 15.15
CA ARG A 227 -16.10 -7.23 14.29
C ARG A 227 -16.20 -5.88 13.59
N LEU A 228 -16.57 -5.92 12.31
CA LEU A 228 -17.03 -4.75 11.58
C LEU A 228 -18.46 -4.39 12.05
N PRO A 229 -18.91 -3.13 11.87
CA PRO A 229 -20.31 -2.75 12.09
C PRO A 229 -21.27 -3.67 11.34
N GLU A 230 -22.39 -4.05 11.96
CA GLU A 230 -23.37 -4.96 11.34
C GLU A 230 -24.02 -4.33 10.10
N GLU A 231 -24.09 -3.01 10.08
CA GLU A 231 -24.63 -2.18 9.02
C GLU A 231 -23.82 -2.27 7.72
N ILE A 232 -22.55 -2.68 7.77
CA ILE A 232 -21.72 -2.92 6.57
C ILE A 232 -22.21 -4.17 5.80
N GLY A 233 -23.02 -5.02 6.41
CA GLY A 233 -23.62 -6.18 5.75
C GLY A 233 -22.57 -7.19 5.25
N GLN A 234 -22.75 -7.70 4.04
CA GLN A 234 -21.77 -8.55 3.33
C GLN A 234 -20.98 -7.77 2.27
N GLU A 235 -21.07 -6.44 2.28
CA GLU A 235 -20.44 -5.61 1.24
C GLU A 235 -18.92 -5.71 1.31
N ALA A 236 -18.26 -5.55 0.16
CA ALA A 236 -16.82 -5.50 0.12
C ALA A 236 -16.36 -4.19 0.81
N SER A 237 -15.75 -4.34 1.98
CA SER A 237 -15.24 -3.24 2.77
C SER A 237 -13.74 -3.05 2.53
N ARG A 238 -13.31 -1.80 2.34
CA ARG A 238 -11.90 -1.42 2.15
C ARG A 238 -11.42 -0.61 3.34
N LEU A 239 -10.14 -0.77 3.70
CA LEU A 239 -9.52 0.02 4.75
C LEU A 239 -8.83 1.25 4.20
N ALA A 240 -8.80 2.27 5.04
CA ALA A 240 -8.20 3.55 4.76
C ALA A 240 -7.60 4.17 6.03
N VAL A 241 -6.58 5.02 5.85
CA VAL A 241 -5.98 5.77 6.94
C VAL A 241 -6.16 7.25 6.67
N LEU A 242 -6.78 7.93 7.63
CA LEU A 242 -7.01 9.36 7.55
C LEU A 242 -6.68 9.99 8.90
N ARG A 243 -5.77 10.99 8.87
CA ARG A 243 -5.28 11.69 10.06
C ARG A 243 -4.80 10.73 11.15
N GLY A 244 -4.13 9.65 10.77
CA GLY A 244 -3.65 8.60 11.68
C GLY A 244 -4.73 7.65 12.23
N HIS A 245 -6.00 7.84 11.86
CA HIS A 245 -7.10 6.99 12.30
C HIS A 245 -7.47 5.99 11.20
N LEU A 246 -7.96 4.83 11.62
CA LEU A 246 -8.37 3.75 10.74
C LEU A 246 -9.84 3.90 10.37
N HIS A 247 -10.12 3.75 9.08
CA HIS A 247 -11.46 3.86 8.53
C HIS A 247 -11.82 2.64 7.68
N VAL A 248 -13.10 2.32 7.65
CA VAL A 248 -13.69 1.36 6.72
C VAL A 248 -14.57 2.12 5.74
N VAL A 249 -14.44 1.78 4.46
CA VAL A 249 -15.24 2.33 3.37
C VAL A 249 -15.96 1.19 2.67
N THR A 250 -17.28 1.30 2.58
CA THR A 250 -18.14 0.35 1.87
C THR A 250 -18.19 0.65 0.37
N ASP A 251 -18.83 -0.22 -0.40
CA ASP A 251 -19.09 0.06 -1.83
C ASP A 251 -20.14 1.17 -2.02
N SER A 252 -21.04 1.38 -1.05
CA SER A 252 -21.93 2.56 -0.99
C SER A 252 -21.21 3.88 -0.66
N LEU A 253 -19.89 3.82 -0.40
CA LEU A 253 -19.05 4.92 0.10
C LEU A 253 -19.42 5.40 1.51
N ASP A 254 -20.07 4.55 2.29
CA ASP A 254 -20.24 4.78 3.72
C ASP A 254 -18.89 4.69 4.43
N VAL A 255 -18.56 5.70 5.24
CA VAL A 255 -17.27 5.81 5.93
C VAL A 255 -17.47 5.66 7.42
N TRP A 256 -16.78 4.67 7.98
CA TRP A 256 -16.78 4.34 9.40
C TRP A 256 -15.39 4.58 9.99
N THR A 257 -15.34 5.17 11.17
CA THR A 257 -14.09 5.41 11.89
C THR A 257 -13.99 4.47 13.08
N LEU A 258 -12.80 3.90 13.27
CA LEU A 258 -12.47 3.16 14.49
C LEU A 258 -12.06 4.15 15.58
N ASN A 259 -12.90 4.26 16.61
CA ASN A 259 -12.57 5.00 17.82
C ASN A 259 -11.77 4.11 18.77
N LYS A 260 -10.75 4.72 19.39
CA LYS A 260 -9.87 4.09 20.37
C LYS A 260 -9.87 4.94 21.64
N ASP A 261 -11.03 5.07 22.25
CA ASP A 261 -11.09 5.62 23.61
C ASP A 261 -10.55 4.54 24.54
N GLY A 262 -9.59 4.87 25.42
CA GLY A 262 -8.67 3.95 26.11
C GLY A 262 -9.26 2.79 26.95
N ILE A 263 -10.56 2.54 26.89
CA ILE A 263 -11.27 1.44 27.54
C ILE A 263 -11.86 0.46 26.51
N GLU A 264 -12.28 0.89 25.31
CA GLU A 264 -12.95 0.03 24.34
C GLU A 264 -12.75 0.51 22.88
N LYS A 265 -12.51 -0.43 21.96
CA LYS A 265 -12.49 -0.14 20.52
C LYS A 265 -13.93 -0.21 20.00
N SER A 266 -14.41 0.83 19.32
CA SER A 266 -15.76 0.86 18.75
C SER A 266 -15.76 1.54 17.39
N TRP A 267 -16.75 1.20 16.57
CA TRP A 267 -16.98 1.87 15.29
C TRP A 267 -18.03 2.96 15.45
N SER A 268 -17.78 4.12 14.86
CA SER A 268 -18.80 5.14 14.69
C SER A 268 -18.89 5.56 13.23
N TRP A 269 -20.09 6.01 12.86
CA TRP A 269 -20.30 6.71 11.60
C TRP A 269 -19.43 7.95 11.53
N LEU A 270 -18.74 8.11 10.40
CA LEU A 270 -18.14 9.38 10.03
C LEU A 270 -19.00 10.07 8.97
N PHE A 271 -19.36 9.34 7.90
CA PHE A 271 -20.20 9.84 6.81
C PHE A 271 -21.05 8.72 6.20
N ARG A 272 -22.22 9.06 5.69
CA ARG A 272 -23.12 8.13 4.98
C ARG A 272 -23.46 8.70 3.60
N TYR A 273 -23.31 7.87 2.57
CA TYR A 273 -23.69 8.22 1.20
C TYR A 273 -24.73 7.22 0.69
N SER A 274 -25.84 7.76 0.17
CA SER A 274 -26.80 6.98 -0.60
C SER A 274 -26.49 7.15 -2.08
N LEU A 275 -25.37 6.58 -2.54
CA LEU A 275 -25.15 6.49 -3.97
C LEU A 275 -26.10 5.45 -4.53
N VAL A 276 -27.05 5.89 -5.36
CA VAL A 276 -27.69 5.00 -6.32
C VAL A 276 -26.62 4.68 -7.35
N CYS A 277 -25.82 3.65 -7.07
CA CYS A 277 -24.94 3.05 -8.06
C CYS A 277 -25.79 2.78 -9.31
N PRO A 278 -25.47 3.34 -10.49
CA PRO A 278 -26.17 2.98 -11.71
C PRO A 278 -26.15 1.46 -11.84
N GLU A 279 -27.28 0.85 -12.19
CA GLU A 279 -27.56 -0.59 -12.15
C GLU A 279 -26.58 -1.49 -12.94
N ASN A 280 -25.55 -0.91 -13.57
CA ASN A 280 -24.51 -1.57 -14.37
C ASN A 280 -23.07 -1.26 -13.91
N THR A 281 -22.86 -0.91 -12.64
CA THR A 281 -21.52 -0.66 -12.11
C THR A 281 -20.77 -1.98 -11.84
N PRO A 282 -19.56 -2.20 -12.39
CA PRO A 282 -18.82 -3.44 -12.19
C PRO A 282 -18.40 -3.63 -10.73
N SER A 283 -18.42 -4.87 -10.24
CA SER A 283 -18.07 -5.30 -8.86
C SER A 283 -16.59 -5.15 -8.45
N SER A 284 -15.79 -4.38 -9.19
CA SER A 284 -14.35 -4.21 -8.99
C SER A 284 -13.94 -2.75 -9.10
N PHE A 285 -14.06 -2.00 -8.00
CA PHE A 285 -13.43 -0.69 -7.85
C PHE A 285 -12.30 -0.82 -6.82
N ASP A 286 -11.13 -0.24 -7.10
CA ASP A 286 -10.18 0.07 -6.03
C ASP A 286 -10.56 1.45 -5.49
N VAL A 287 -11.06 1.52 -4.24
CA VAL A 287 -11.30 2.79 -3.55
C VAL A 287 -10.06 3.13 -2.74
N MET A 288 -9.44 4.25 -3.03
CA MET A 288 -8.35 4.81 -2.25
C MET A 288 -8.81 6.07 -1.55
N LEU A 289 -9.05 6.01 -0.23
CA LEU A 289 -9.14 7.24 0.56
C LEU A 289 -7.72 7.75 0.77
N CYS A 290 -7.45 8.93 0.25
CA CYS A 290 -6.28 9.70 0.62
C CYS A 290 -6.72 10.99 1.31
N PRO A 291 -6.04 11.41 2.40
CA PRO A 291 -6.17 12.75 2.95
C PRO A 291 -5.56 13.76 1.97
N MET A 292 -6.25 14.10 0.88
CA MET A 292 -5.73 15.06 -0.11
C MET A 292 -6.64 16.29 -0.14
N PRO A 293 -6.10 17.50 0.07
CA PRO A 293 -6.79 18.73 -0.27
C PRO A 293 -6.53 19.08 -1.75
N ILE A 294 -7.37 18.66 -2.70
CA ILE A 294 -7.25 19.15 -4.11
C ILE A 294 -8.01 20.46 -4.27
N CYS A 295 -7.46 21.45 -4.99
CA CYS A 295 -8.19 22.62 -5.50
C CYS A 295 -9.10 23.34 -4.47
N GLY A 296 -8.61 23.59 -3.24
CA GLY A 296 -9.41 24.29 -2.22
C GLY A 296 -10.51 23.45 -1.55
N MET A 297 -10.62 22.16 -1.90
CA MET A 297 -11.44 21.18 -1.19
C MET A 297 -10.75 20.84 0.14
N LYS A 298 -11.46 21.04 1.24
CA LYS A 298 -10.98 20.69 2.56
C LYS A 298 -11.28 19.21 2.80
N GLU A 299 -10.24 18.43 2.57
CA GLU A 299 -10.00 17.12 3.15
C GLU A 299 -10.95 15.98 2.73
N ILE A 300 -10.29 15.02 2.08
CA ILE A 300 -10.60 13.60 1.96
C ILE A 300 -11.20 13.28 0.61
N GLN A 301 -10.44 12.50 -0.16
CA GLN A 301 -10.85 11.98 -1.45
C GLN A 301 -10.71 10.48 -1.49
N GLY A 302 -11.85 9.81 -1.66
CA GLY A 302 -11.89 8.50 -2.27
C GLY A 302 -11.56 8.64 -3.74
N CYS A 303 -10.74 7.74 -4.26
CA CYS A 303 -10.47 7.60 -5.68
C CYS A 303 -11.04 6.26 -6.10
N THR A 304 -12.05 6.20 -6.98
CA THR A 304 -12.52 4.94 -7.59
C THR A 304 -12.00 4.82 -9.02
N THR A 305 -11.38 3.70 -9.36
CA THR A 305 -10.99 3.38 -10.74
C THR A 305 -12.18 2.79 -11.50
N LYS A 306 -12.70 3.49 -12.52
CA LYS A 306 -13.64 2.85 -13.47
C LYS A 306 -12.84 1.93 -14.40
N LYS A 307 -13.53 1.05 -15.13
CA LYS A 307 -12.95 0.35 -16.31
C LYS A 307 -12.40 1.31 -17.39
N GLU A 308 -12.71 2.61 -17.30
CA GLU A 308 -12.00 3.67 -18.02
C GLU A 308 -10.65 3.92 -17.33
N VAL A 309 -9.61 3.49 -18.01
CA VAL A 309 -8.23 3.25 -17.54
C VAL A 309 -7.53 4.50 -17.02
N ASP A 310 -7.98 5.68 -17.44
CA ASP A 310 -7.35 6.96 -17.19
C ASP A 310 -8.20 7.87 -16.30
N LYS A 311 -9.25 7.38 -15.65
CA LYS A 311 -10.14 8.22 -14.83
C LYS A 311 -10.29 7.76 -13.39
N ILE A 312 -10.37 8.74 -12.51
CA ILE A 312 -10.60 8.57 -11.07
C ILE A 312 -11.74 9.47 -10.64
N ASN A 313 -12.73 8.92 -9.93
CA ASN A 313 -13.69 9.75 -9.22
C ASN A 313 -13.09 10.15 -7.88
N CYS A 314 -12.91 11.44 -7.66
CA CYS A 314 -12.54 12.07 -6.40
C CYS A 314 -13.82 12.50 -5.68
N TYR A 315 -13.97 12.11 -4.42
CA TYR A 315 -15.10 12.50 -3.57
C TYR A 315 -14.65 13.57 -2.60
N ASP A 316 -15.41 14.65 -2.38
CA ASP A 316 -15.13 15.60 -1.30
C ASP A 316 -16.03 15.28 -0.11
N LEU A 317 -15.45 15.03 1.07
CA LEU A 317 -16.25 14.66 2.25
C LEU A 317 -16.97 15.85 2.92
N GLU A 318 -16.51 17.09 2.74
CA GLU A 318 -17.17 18.28 3.27
C GLU A 318 -18.34 18.72 2.37
N SER A 319 -18.10 18.89 1.07
CA SER A 319 -19.10 19.35 0.10
C SER A 319 -19.97 18.23 -0.45
N GLN A 320 -19.60 16.96 -0.21
CA GLN A 320 -20.24 15.77 -0.78
C GLN A 320 -20.25 15.75 -2.32
N ALA A 321 -19.39 16.56 -2.94
CA ALA A 321 -19.28 16.63 -4.40
C ALA A 321 -18.45 15.47 -4.95
N ILE A 322 -18.80 15.02 -6.15
CA ILE A 322 -18.02 14.05 -6.93
C ILE A 322 -17.39 14.77 -8.11
N ARG A 323 -16.09 14.60 -8.27
CA ARG A 323 -15.33 15.12 -9.41
C ARG A 323 -14.61 13.98 -10.12
N GLU A 324 -14.87 13.82 -11.41
CA GLU A 324 -14.06 12.94 -12.25
C GLU A 324 -12.76 13.66 -12.62
N VAL A 325 -11.62 13.01 -12.37
CA VAL A 325 -10.28 13.46 -12.70
C VAL A 325 -9.70 12.52 -13.74
N LYS A 326 -9.33 13.07 -14.89
CA LYS A 326 -8.61 12.34 -15.94
C LYS A 326 -7.11 12.44 -15.68
N ILE A 327 -6.42 11.31 -15.67
CA ILE A 327 -4.98 11.20 -15.54
C ILE A 327 -4.37 11.09 -16.94
N GLU A 328 -3.85 12.20 -17.45
CA GLU A 328 -3.10 12.19 -18.70
C GLU A 328 -1.74 11.47 -18.53
N GLY A 329 -1.19 10.90 -19.60
CA GLY A 329 0.12 10.27 -19.59
C GLY A 329 0.16 8.82 -19.11
N LEU A 330 -0.97 8.24 -18.68
CA LEU A 330 -1.09 6.80 -18.48
C LEU A 330 -1.21 6.06 -19.83
N PRO A 331 -0.71 4.82 -19.93
CA PRO A 331 -0.97 3.99 -21.10
C PRO A 331 -2.48 3.75 -21.28
N CYS A 332 -3.02 4.08 -22.45
CA CYS A 332 -4.42 3.83 -22.82
C CYS A 332 -4.64 2.33 -23.06
N GLU A 333 -4.80 1.51 -22.02
CA GLU A 333 -5.05 0.08 -22.16
C GLU A 333 -6.05 -0.46 -21.13
N PRO A 334 -7.06 -1.27 -21.50
CA PRO A 334 -8.30 -1.54 -20.77
C PRO A 334 -8.20 -2.18 -19.36
N LEU A 335 -6.99 -2.41 -18.85
CA LEU A 335 -6.76 -2.99 -17.52
C LEU A 335 -6.38 -1.85 -16.58
N GLY A 336 -7.19 -1.65 -15.54
CA GLY A 336 -7.00 -0.60 -14.54
C GLY A 336 -5.61 -0.62 -13.87
N PHE A 337 -5.36 0.37 -13.02
CA PHE A 337 -4.08 0.54 -12.32
C PHE A 337 -4.26 0.36 -10.81
N TYR A 338 -3.17 -0.05 -10.14
CA TYR A 338 -3.06 0.07 -8.69
C TYR A 338 -2.63 1.48 -8.32
N ALA A 339 -3.17 2.02 -7.23
CA ALA A 339 -2.83 3.34 -6.71
C ALA A 339 -2.50 3.28 -5.22
N GLU A 340 -1.41 3.94 -4.82
CA GLU A 340 -1.03 4.12 -3.42
C GLU A 340 -0.55 5.54 -3.14
N SER A 341 -0.96 6.11 -2.01
CA SER A 341 -0.41 7.38 -1.54
C SER A 341 1.10 7.28 -1.38
N TRP A 342 1.82 8.30 -1.81
CA TRP A 342 3.27 8.30 -1.76
C TRP A 342 3.82 9.69 -1.53
N ALA A 343 4.85 9.77 -0.71
CA ALA A 343 5.63 10.98 -0.50
C ALA A 343 7.09 10.66 -0.79
N GLU A 344 7.79 11.61 -1.41
CA GLU A 344 9.23 11.46 -1.61
C GLU A 344 9.94 11.29 -0.27
N SER A 345 10.91 10.37 -0.20
CA SER A 345 11.70 10.19 1.02
C SER A 345 13.17 9.97 0.72
N LEU A 346 14.01 10.35 1.69
CA LEU A 346 15.45 10.08 1.68
C LEU A 346 15.80 8.73 2.30
N VAL A 347 14.83 7.88 2.62
CA VAL A 347 15.07 6.58 3.26
C VAL A 347 16.03 5.76 2.40
N PRO A 348 17.21 5.40 2.91
CA PRO A 348 18.20 4.68 2.13
C PRO A 348 17.82 3.19 2.02
N LEU A 349 17.95 2.65 0.82
CA LEU A 349 17.97 1.21 0.59
C LEU A 349 19.41 0.83 0.27
N VAL A 350 20.09 0.23 1.23
CA VAL A 350 21.46 -0.28 1.05
C VAL A 350 21.37 -1.78 0.82
N ASP A 351 22.08 -2.28 -0.18
CA ASP A 351 22.15 -3.70 -0.52
C ASP A 351 22.85 -4.54 0.55
#